data_AF-A0AAP6BM68-F1
#
_entry.id   AF-A0AAP6BM68-F1
#
_cell.length_a   1.000
_cell.length_b   1.000
_cell.length_c   1.000
_cell.angle_alpha   90.00
_cell.angle_beta   90.00
_cell.angle_gamma   90.00
#
_symmetry.space_group_name_H-M   'P 1'
#
loop_
_entity.id
_entity.type
_entity.pdbx_description
1 polymer ?
#
loop_
_entity_poly.entity_id
_entity_poly.type
_entity_poly.pdbx_seq_one_letter_code
_entity_poly.pdbx_strand_id
1 'polypeptide(L)'
;MTRTPQDTFLSDQTLAAARDAAADPGLVPVAVAAANGETCTWCDCPDGPNSPHNQPDYRCGGCPTPAKYIVSTFAGPDIRFDYPACDRHHTGIVAAVAHLAGGAR
;
A
#
# COMPACT_ATOMS: atom_id res chain seq x y z
N MET A 1 7.36 -10.92 -11.37
CA MET A 1 8.20 -11.86 -10.62
C MET A 1 7.32 -12.62 -9.65
N THR A 2 7.58 -13.91 -9.45
CA THR A 2 6.87 -14.72 -8.45
C THR A 2 7.71 -14.78 -7.18
N ARG A 3 7.09 -14.74 -6.01
CA ARG A 3 7.77 -14.83 -4.71
C ARG A 3 8.54 -16.15 -4.58
N THR A 4 9.69 -16.09 -3.90
CA THR A 4 10.37 -17.29 -3.42
C THR A 4 9.71 -17.82 -2.13
N PRO A 5 9.96 -19.07 -1.72
CA PRO A 5 9.52 -19.57 -0.43
C PRO A 5 10.00 -18.72 0.76
N GLN A 6 11.22 -18.16 0.67
CA GLN A 6 11.75 -17.26 1.69
C GLN A 6 10.97 -15.94 1.72
N ASP A 7 10.64 -15.37 0.56
CA ASP A 7 9.82 -14.15 0.49
C ASP A 7 8.43 -14.37 1.07
N THR A 8 7.82 -15.53 0.81
CA THR A 8 6.55 -15.92 1.41
C THR A 8 6.65 -16.01 2.93
N PHE A 9 7.66 -16.72 3.45
CA PHE A 9 7.88 -16.81 4.89
C PHE A 9 8.05 -15.43 5.55
N LEU A 10 8.88 -14.56 4.97
CA LEU A 10 9.10 -13.21 5.50
C LEU A 10 7.83 -12.34 5.39
N SER A 11 7.08 -12.47 4.29
CA SER A 11 5.80 -11.81 4.10
C SER A 11 4.81 -12.21 5.18
N ASP A 12 4.66 -13.51 5.45
CA ASP A 12 3.73 -14.03 6.44
C ASP A 12 4.09 -13.54 7.85
N GLN A 13 5.37 -13.59 8.22
CA GLN A 13 5.85 -13.07 9.50
C GLN A 13 5.61 -11.56 9.64
N THR A 14 5.85 -10.78 8.57
CA THR A 14 5.63 -9.33 8.57
C THR A 14 4.15 -8.99 8.71
N LEU A 15 3.27 -9.72 8.00
CA LEU A 15 1.83 -9.54 8.07
C LEU A 15 1.27 -9.96 9.43
N ALA A 16 1.76 -11.04 10.02
CA ALA A 16 1.37 -11.46 11.37
C ALA A 16 1.74 -10.40 12.42
N ALA A 17 2.97 -9.88 12.39
CA ALA A 17 3.41 -8.84 13.31
C ALA A 17 2.59 -7.54 13.17
N ALA A 18 2.28 -7.13 11.93
CA ALA A 18 1.45 -5.96 11.68
C ALA A 18 -0.01 -6.18 12.15
N ARG A 19 -0.56 -7.37 11.95
CA ARG A 19 -1.89 -7.74 12.44
C ARG A 19 -1.97 -7.68 13.96
N ASP A 20 -0.97 -8.23 14.65
CA ASP A 20 -0.92 -8.22 16.11
C ASP A 20 -0.81 -6.79 16.66
N ALA A 21 0.00 -5.94 16.02
CA ALA A 21 0.08 -4.51 16.35
C ALA A 21 -1.25 -3.77 16.11
N ALA A 22 -2.04 -4.19 15.11
CA ALA A 22 -3.33 -3.58 14.78
C ALA A 22 -4.41 -3.87 15.83
N ALA A 23 -4.16 -4.75 16.80
CA ALA A 23 -5.02 -4.94 17.95
C ALA A 23 -5.00 -3.74 18.91
N ASP A 24 -3.95 -2.90 18.86
CA ASP A 24 -3.91 -1.62 19.57
C ASP A 24 -4.59 -0.52 18.73
N PRO A 25 -5.70 0.07 19.20
CA PRO A 25 -6.42 1.11 18.46
C PRO A 25 -5.64 2.43 18.34
N GLY A 26 -4.53 2.60 19.08
CA GLY A 26 -3.64 3.75 18.97
C GLY A 26 -2.56 3.61 17.89
N LEU A 27 -2.45 2.45 17.23
CA LEU A 27 -1.42 2.17 16.23
C LEU A 27 -2.01 2.06 14.83
N VAL A 28 -1.19 2.44 13.84
CA VAL A 28 -1.47 2.25 12.40
C VAL A 28 -0.31 1.46 11.79
N PRO A 29 -0.30 0.13 11.96
CA PRO A 29 0.79 -0.68 11.45
C PRO A 29 0.73 -0.78 9.93
N VAL A 30 1.90 -0.62 9.30
CA VAL A 30 2.08 -0.79 7.86
C VAL A 30 3.10 -1.89 7.63
N ALA A 31 2.67 -2.97 6.97
CA ALA A 31 3.53 -4.06 6.53
C ALA A 31 3.99 -3.80 5.09
N VAL A 32 5.27 -4.01 4.82
CA VAL A 32 5.82 -3.97 3.45
C VAL A 32 6.45 -5.31 3.15
N ALA A 33 5.82 -6.07 2.26
CA ALA A 33 6.27 -7.40 1.84
C ALA A 33 6.61 -7.42 0.35
N ALA A 34 7.29 -8.47 -0.12
CA ALA A 34 7.58 -8.64 -1.55
C ALA A 34 6.28 -8.80 -2.36
N ALA A 35 6.23 -8.33 -3.60
CA ALA A 35 5.13 -8.61 -4.54
C ALA A 35 5.22 -10.03 -5.13
N ASN A 36 4.08 -10.55 -5.59
CA ASN A 36 3.92 -11.85 -6.25
C ASN A 36 3.35 -11.74 -7.68
N GLY A 37 3.87 -10.78 -8.46
CA GLY A 37 3.54 -10.65 -9.88
C GLY A 37 2.40 -9.67 -10.17
N GLU A 38 1.95 -8.92 -9.17
CA GLU A 38 1.01 -7.82 -9.34
C GLU A 38 1.66 -6.64 -10.09
N THR A 39 0.81 -5.74 -10.57
CA THR A 39 1.20 -4.45 -11.17
C THR A 39 0.98 -3.35 -10.13
N CYS A 40 1.83 -2.31 -10.16
CA CYS A 40 1.68 -1.15 -9.28
C CYS A 40 0.28 -0.54 -9.40
N THR A 41 -0.40 -0.33 -8.27
CA THR A 41 -1.74 0.27 -8.23
C THR A 41 -1.70 1.79 -8.03
N TRP A 42 -0.52 2.38 -7.90
CA TRP A 42 -0.34 3.81 -7.69
C TRP A 42 -0.23 4.57 -9.01
N CYS A 43 -0.24 5.91 -8.95
CA CYS A 43 -0.04 6.77 -10.11
C CYS A 43 0.73 8.05 -9.73
N ASP A 44 1.22 8.76 -10.75
CA ASP A 44 1.90 10.05 -10.60
C ASP A 44 0.95 11.25 -10.80
N CYS A 45 -0.36 11.00 -10.89
CA CYS A 45 -1.31 12.08 -11.05
C CYS A 45 -1.20 13.02 -9.85
N PRO A 46 -1.12 14.35 -10.07
CA PRO A 46 -1.01 15.30 -8.97
C PRO A 46 -2.27 15.23 -8.11
N ASP A 47 -2.11 15.33 -6.80
CA ASP A 47 -3.21 15.47 -5.86
C ASP A 47 -3.80 16.89 -5.88
N GLY A 48 -4.99 17.05 -5.30
CA GLY A 48 -5.63 18.34 -5.05
C GLY A 48 -6.63 18.81 -6.12
N PRO A 49 -7.11 20.06 -6.03
CA PRO A 49 -8.22 20.56 -6.86
C PRO A 49 -7.93 20.54 -8.37
N ASN A 50 -6.66 20.68 -8.75
CA ASN A 50 -6.21 20.68 -10.14
C ASN A 50 -5.88 19.27 -10.66
N SER A 51 -6.12 18.23 -9.86
CA SER A 51 -5.90 16.86 -10.27
C SER A 51 -6.73 16.51 -11.51
N PRO A 52 -6.19 15.78 -12.51
CA PRO A 52 -6.98 15.28 -13.61
C PRO A 52 -8.11 14.34 -13.15
N HIS A 53 -8.00 13.76 -11.95
CA HIS A 53 -9.05 12.96 -11.33
C HIS A 53 -10.36 13.72 -11.06
N ASN A 54 -10.33 15.06 -11.06
CA ASN A 54 -11.53 15.87 -10.87
C ASN A 54 -12.25 16.17 -12.19
N GLN A 55 -11.71 15.75 -13.33
CA GLN A 55 -12.33 15.94 -14.64
C GLN A 55 -13.34 14.82 -14.93
N PRO A 56 -14.55 15.15 -15.40
CA PRO A 56 -15.47 14.14 -15.94
C PRO A 56 -14.77 13.32 -17.02
N ASP A 57 -14.96 12.00 -16.98
CA ASP A 57 -14.42 11.02 -17.94
C ASP A 57 -12.89 10.78 -17.92
N TYR A 58 -12.12 11.45 -17.05
CA TYR A 58 -10.72 11.10 -16.88
C TYR A 58 -10.57 9.72 -16.24
N ARG A 59 -9.84 8.82 -16.92
CA ARG A 59 -9.44 7.52 -16.38
C ARG A 59 -7.93 7.49 -16.24
N CYS A 60 -7.45 7.44 -15.01
CA CYS A 60 -6.03 7.25 -14.75
C CYS A 60 -5.62 5.85 -15.21
N GLY A 61 -4.58 5.78 -16.05
CA GLY A 61 -4.00 4.51 -16.51
C GLY A 61 -3.17 3.79 -15.45
N GLY A 62 -2.97 4.41 -14.28
CA GLY A 62 -2.10 3.90 -13.22
C GLY A 62 -0.63 3.90 -13.63
N CYS A 63 0.18 3.24 -12.81
CA CYS A 63 1.57 2.95 -13.11
C CYS A 63 1.68 1.55 -13.75
N PRO A 64 2.13 1.42 -15.01
CA PRO A 64 2.22 0.10 -15.66
C PRO A 64 3.40 -0.74 -15.16
N THR A 65 4.23 -0.19 -14.27
CA THR A 65 5.41 -0.88 -13.73
C THR A 65 4.98 -2.06 -12.86
N PRO A 66 5.63 -3.24 -12.99
CA PRO A 66 5.42 -4.35 -12.08
C PRO A 66 5.60 -3.92 -10.62
N ALA A 67 4.74 -4.42 -9.75
CA ALA A 67 4.93 -4.24 -8.32
C ALA A 67 6.15 -5.04 -7.85
N LYS A 68 6.87 -4.46 -6.91
CA LYS A 68 7.95 -5.11 -6.17
C LYS A 68 7.58 -5.30 -4.70
N TYR A 69 6.65 -4.49 -4.22
CA TYR A 69 6.15 -4.52 -2.86
C TYR A 69 4.64 -4.69 -2.82
N ILE A 70 4.13 -5.31 -1.77
CA ILE A 70 2.77 -5.14 -1.29
C ILE A 70 2.86 -4.32 -0.01
N VAL A 71 2.29 -3.11 -0.03
CA VAL A 71 2.12 -2.29 1.17
C VAL A 71 0.77 -2.64 1.76
N SER A 72 0.75 -3.24 2.94
CA SER A 72 -0.46 -3.65 3.64
C SER A 72 -0.72 -2.78 4.86
N THR A 73 -1.95 -2.35 5.06
CA THR A 73 -2.40 -1.66 6.28
C THR A 73 -3.61 -2.36 6.88
N PHE A 74 -3.82 -2.15 8.17
CA PHE A 74 -4.84 -2.83 8.95
C PHE A 74 -5.79 -1.81 9.60
N ALA A 75 -7.10 -2.03 9.46
CA ALA A 75 -8.13 -1.30 10.20
C ALA A 75 -8.63 -2.21 11.33
N GLY A 76 -7.91 -2.21 12.45
CA GLY A 76 -8.00 -3.28 13.45
C GLY A 76 -7.39 -4.60 12.94
N PRO A 77 -7.38 -5.67 13.75
CA PRO A 77 -6.67 -6.90 13.42
C PRO A 77 -7.33 -7.76 12.32
N ASP A 78 -8.56 -7.44 11.91
CA ASP A 78 -9.36 -8.32 11.03
C ASP A 78 -9.62 -7.76 9.64
N ILE A 79 -9.33 -6.47 9.40
CA ILE A 79 -9.52 -5.83 8.11
C ILE A 79 -8.14 -5.42 7.56
N ARG A 80 -7.74 -6.01 6.44
CA ARG A 80 -6.48 -5.74 5.74
C ARG A 80 -6.73 -5.12 4.37
N PHE A 81 -5.96 -4.10 4.03
CA PHE A 81 -5.91 -3.50 2.70
C PHE A 81 -4.51 -3.68 2.12
N ASP A 82 -4.42 -4.16 0.88
CA ASP A 82 -3.16 -4.46 0.19
C ASP A 82 -2.99 -3.53 -1.03
N TYR A 83 -1.85 -2.84 -1.11
CA TYR A 83 -1.51 -1.92 -2.19
C TYR A 83 -0.22 -2.35 -2.88
N PRO A 84 -0.31 -3.05 -4.02
CA PRO A 84 0.86 -3.36 -4.85
C PRO A 84 1.57 -2.09 -5.33
N ALA A 85 2.89 -2.04 -5.16
CA ALA A 85 3.68 -0.84 -5.45
C ALA A 85 5.01 -1.18 -6.11
N CYS A 86 5.43 -0.36 -7.07
CA CYS A 86 6.78 -0.40 -7.61
C CYS A 86 7.76 0.35 -6.67
N ASP A 87 9.07 0.24 -6.95
CA ASP A 87 10.14 0.93 -6.20
C ASP A 87 9.87 2.42 -6.01
N ARG A 88 9.35 3.10 -7.03
CA ARG A 88 9.07 4.54 -7.00
C ARG A 88 7.92 4.93 -6.06
N HIS A 89 6.89 4.10 -5.95
CA HIS A 89 5.61 4.51 -5.35
C HIS A 89 5.35 3.97 -3.94
N HIS A 90 6.07 2.95 -3.49
CA HIS A 90 5.78 2.29 -2.22
C HIS A 90 5.86 3.24 -1.00
N THR A 91 6.84 4.15 -0.95
CA THR A 91 6.97 5.13 0.14
C THR A 91 5.86 6.17 0.13
N GLY A 92 5.37 6.56 -1.05
CA GLY A 92 4.23 7.49 -1.19
C GLY A 92 2.95 6.90 -0.60
N ILE A 93 2.72 5.60 -0.79
CA ILE A 93 1.58 4.89 -0.18
C ILE A 93 1.71 4.88 1.34
N VAL A 94 2.89 4.55 1.88
CA VAL A 94 3.13 4.59 3.33
C VAL A 94 2.85 5.98 3.90
N ALA A 95 3.32 7.04 3.23
CA ALA A 95 3.06 8.41 3.64
C ALA A 95 1.56 8.78 3.59
N ALA A 96 0.85 8.37 2.54
CA ALA A 96 -0.58 8.60 2.40
C ALA A 96 -1.39 7.89 3.51
N VAL A 97 -1.06 6.63 3.81
CA VAL A 97 -1.68 5.88 4.91
C VAL A 97 -1.43 6.57 6.26
N ALA A 98 -0.18 6.96 6.53
CA ALA A 98 0.16 7.66 7.78
C ALA A 98 -0.57 9.00 7.91
N HIS A 99 -0.73 9.74 6.81
CA HIS A 99 -1.43 11.03 6.80
C HIS A 99 -2.93 10.87 7.07
N LEU A 100 -3.59 9.95 6.35
CA LEU A 100 -5.03 9.70 6.47
C LEU A 100 -5.41 9.12 7.85
N ALA A 101 -4.61 8.20 8.37
CA ALA A 101 -4.88 7.54 9.64
C ALA A 101 -4.42 8.37 10.86
N GLY A 102 -3.35 9.16 10.70
CA GLY A 102 -2.85 10.07 11.74
C GLY A 102 -3.70 11.34 11.94
N GLY A 103 -4.74 11.55 11.12
CA GLY A 103 -5.65 12.68 11.25
C GLY A 103 -5.02 14.04 10.93
N ALA A 104 -3.84 14.05 10.31
CA ALA A 104 -3.25 15.28 9.79
C ALA A 104 -4.10 15.75 8.61
N ARG A 105 -4.85 16.84 8.81
CA ARG A 105 -5.54 17.60 7.77
C ARG A 105 -4.68 18.75 7.31
#